data_AF-A0A6B8VKQ9-F1
#
_entry.id   AF-A0A6B8VKQ9-F1
#
_cell.length_a   1.000
_cell.length_b   1.000
_cell.length_c   1.000
_cell.angle_alpha   90.00
_cell.angle_beta   90.00
_cell.angle_gamma   90.00
#
_symmetry.space_group_name_H-M   'P 1'
#
loop_
_entity.id
_entity.type
_entity.pdbx_description
1 polymer ?
#
loop_
_entity_poly.entity_id
_entity_poly.type
_entity_poly.pdbx_seq_one_letter_code
_entity_poly.pdbx_strand_id
1 'polypeptide(L)' 'MAMTLRLTPEQDRALSLLAQAQGSSKQEAAIRAILTTATRTLADAEVEDLATQLLPEYAAAQRRIRTSRALFQGREER' A
#
# COMPACT_ATOMS: atom_id res chain seq x y z
N MET A 1 2.64 27.93 15.76
CA MET A 1 1.63 28.38 14.79
C MET A 1 0.35 27.62 15.05
N ALA A 2 -0.79 28.28 15.24
CA ALA A 2 -2.08 27.61 15.43
C ALA A 2 -2.68 27.30 14.05
N MET A 3 -2.95 26.02 13.80
CA MET A 3 -3.60 25.57 12.56
C MET A 3 -5.08 25.30 12.87
N THR A 4 -5.98 26.11 12.32
CA THR A 4 -7.43 25.96 12.52
C THR A 4 -8.06 25.29 11.30
N LEU A 5 -8.39 24.00 11.44
CA LEU A 5 -9.20 23.25 10.49
C LEU A 5 -10.68 23.61 10.66
N ARG A 6 -11.37 23.94 9.57
CA ARG A 6 -12.83 24.06 9.56
C ARG A 6 -13.41 22.68 9.30
N LEU A 7 -14.06 22.11 10.32
CA LEU A 7 -14.66 20.79 10.26
C LEU A 7 -16.18 20.92 10.15
N THR A 8 -16.80 20.03 9.37
CA THR A 8 -18.24 19.78 9.48
C THR A 8 -18.54 19.09 10.83
N PRO A 9 -19.79 19.12 11.31
CA PRO A 9 -20.16 18.42 12.55
C PRO A 9 -19.83 16.92 12.53
N GLU A 10 -19.96 16.29 11.37
CA GLU A 10 -19.61 14.88 11.19
C GLU A 10 -18.11 14.64 11.29
N GLN A 11 -17.30 15.50 10.66
CA GLN A 11 -15.83 15.42 10.74
C GLN A 11 -15.33 15.65 12.16
N ASP A 12 -15.90 16.62 12.90
CA ASP A 12 -15.54 16.85 14.30
C ASP A 12 -15.88 15.65 15.18
N ARG A 13 -17.04 15.02 14.96
CA ARG A 13 -17.43 13.79 15.66
C ARG A 13 -16.46 12.64 15.35
N ALA A 14 -16.13 12.42 14.08
CA ALA A 14 -15.18 11.40 13.68
C ALA A 14 -13.79 11.63 14.30
N LEU A 15 -13.30 12.88 14.28
CA LEU A 15 -12.02 13.24 14.89
C LEU A 15 -12.04 13.08 16.42
N SER A 16 -13.17 13.38 17.06
CA SER A 16 -13.35 13.15 18.51
C SER A 16 -13.23 11.68 18.87
N LEU A 17 -13.89 10.80 18.10
CA LEU A 17 -13.83 9.35 18.31
C LEU A 17 -12.42 8.81 18.07
N LEU A 18 -11.75 9.29 17.02
CA LEU A 18 -10.37 8.89 16.73
C LEU A 18 -9.41 9.28 17.86
N ALA A 19 -9.53 10.51 18.35
CA ALA A 19 -8.71 11.00 19.46
C ALA A 19 -8.95 10.20 20.76
N GLN A 20 -10.22 9.88 21.06
CA GLN A 20 -10.57 9.02 22.20
C GLN A 20 -9.98 7.62 22.06
N ALA A 21 -10.11 6.98 20.89
CA ALA A 21 -9.57 5.65 20.64
C ALA A 21 -8.04 5.61 20.76
N GLN A 22 -7.36 6.72 20.46
CA GLN A 22 -5.91 6.85 20.56
C GLN A 22 -5.43 7.37 21.94
N GLY A 23 -6.34 7.78 22.82
CA GLY A 23 -5.98 8.43 24.08
C GLY A 23 -5.22 9.76 23.89
N SER A 24 -5.54 10.52 22.84
CA SER A 24 -4.80 11.72 22.44
C SER A 24 -5.73 12.94 22.27
N SER A 25 -5.15 14.12 22.02
CA SER A 25 -5.94 15.31 21.68
C SER A 25 -6.44 15.26 20.23
N LYS A 26 -7.49 16.02 19.90
CA LYS A 26 -7.98 16.13 18.50
C LYS A 26 -6.89 16.58 17.53
N GLN A 27 -6.04 17.52 17.96
CA GLN A 27 -4.94 18.01 17.13
C GLN A 27 -3.90 16.92 16.88
N GLU A 28 -3.51 16.19 17.93
CA GLU A 28 -2.54 15.10 17.81
C GLU A 28 -3.10 13.96 16.96
N ALA A 29 -4.37 13.59 17.16
CA ALA A 29 -5.05 12.59 16.34
C ALA A 29 -5.10 12.99 14.86
N ALA A 30 -5.37 14.26 14.56
CA ALA A 30 -5.36 14.78 13.19
C ALA A 30 -3.97 14.69 12.55
N ILE A 31 -2.93 15.13 13.28
CA ILE A 31 -1.53 15.04 12.79
C ILE A 31 -1.15 13.57 12.52
N ARG A 32 -1.46 12.67 13.46
CA ARG A 32 -1.19 11.23 13.29
C ARG A 32 -1.95 10.62 12.12
N ALA A 33 -3.22 10.99 11.93
CA ALA A 33 -4.02 10.51 10.83
C ALA A 33 -3.46 10.95 9.47
N ILE A 34 -3.03 12.22 9.37
CA ILE A 34 -2.40 12.77 8.17
C ILE A 34 -1.11 12.03 7.87
N LEU A 35 -0.20 11.91 8.86
CA LEU A 35 1.07 11.21 8.69
C LEU A 35 0.86 9.74 8.30
N THR A 36 -0.01 9.03 9.00
CA THR A 36 -0.30 7.62 8.73
C THR A 36 -0.84 7.42 7.32
N THR A 37 -1.79 8.27 6.91
CA THR A 37 -2.37 8.19 5.56
C THR A 37 -1.31 8.51 4.51
N ALA A 38 -0.55 9.59 4.67
CA ALA A 38 0.48 9.98 3.72
C ALA A 38 1.56 8.89 3.56
N THR A 39 2.06 8.32 4.65
CA THR A 39 3.06 7.24 4.60
C THR A 39 2.51 6.01 3.90
N ARG A 40 1.27 5.59 4.21
CA ARG A 40 0.64 4.44 3.54
C ARG A 40 0.44 4.69 2.06
N THR A 41 -0.12 5.85 1.70
CA THR A 41 -0.37 6.20 0.29
C THR A 41 0.91 6.20 -0.53
N LEU A 42 2.01 6.72 0.01
CA LEU A 42 3.30 6.72 -0.69
C LEU A 42 3.89 5.30 -0.79
N ALA A 43 3.83 4.51 0.28
CA ALA A 43 4.32 3.13 0.25
C ALA A 43 3.52 2.25 -0.72
N ASP A 44 2.19 2.39 -0.74
CA ASP A 44 1.31 1.65 -1.65
C ASP A 44 1.63 2.00 -3.12
N ALA A 45 1.85 3.28 -3.42
CA ALA A 45 2.24 3.73 -4.75
C ALA A 45 3.61 3.18 -5.18
N GLU A 46 4.58 3.13 -4.27
CA GLU A 46 5.90 2.55 -4.55
C GLU A 46 5.81 1.04 -4.84
N VAL A 47 4.99 0.30 -4.07
CA VAL A 47 4.75 -1.13 -4.32
C VAL A 47 4.06 -1.34 -5.66
N GLU A 48 3.06 -0.53 -6.01
CA GLU A 48 2.35 -0.62 -7.28
C GLU A 48 3.26 -0.34 -8.48
N ASP A 49 4.13 0.68 -8.37
CA ASP A 49 5.11 1.00 -9.41
C ASP A 49 6.12 -0.15 -9.59
N LEU A 50 6.70 -0.65 -8.51
CA LEU A 50 7.62 -1.79 -8.54
C LEU A 50 6.95 -3.04 -9.11
N ALA A 51 5.70 -3.32 -8.72
CA ALA A 51 4.96 -4.46 -9.26
C ALA A 51 4.74 -4.33 -10.77
N THR A 52 4.35 -3.14 -11.23
CA THR A 52 4.14 -2.84 -12.65
C THR A 52 5.41 -3.05 -13.47
N GLN A 53 6.56 -2.64 -12.93
CA GLN A 53 7.85 -2.79 -13.59
C GLN A 53 8.36 -4.24 -13.59
N LEU A 54 8.30 -4.93 -12.44
CA LEU A 54 9.00 -6.19 -12.25
C LEU A 54 8.17 -7.43 -12.60
N LEU A 55 6.86 -7.43 -12.36
CA LEU A 55 6.01 -8.61 -12.59
C LEU A 55 6.08 -9.13 -14.04
N PRO A 56 6.10 -8.30 -15.10
CA PRO A 56 6.24 -8.78 -16.46
C PRO A 56 7.54 -9.57 -16.69
N GLU A 57 8.66 -9.09 -16.13
CA GLU A 57 9.97 -9.72 -16.25
C GLU A 57 10.01 -11.07 -15.54
N TYR A 58 9.54 -11.11 -14.29
CA TYR A 58 9.45 -12.36 -13.52
C TYR A 58 8.53 -13.36 -14.20
N ALA A 59 7.38 -12.93 -14.71
CA ALA A 59 6.46 -13.80 -15.44
C ALA A 59 7.10 -14.35 -16.72
N ALA A 60 7.89 -13.55 -17.44
CA ALA A 60 8.64 -14.00 -18.61
C ALA A 60 9.71 -15.03 -18.25
N ALA A 61 10.47 -14.81 -17.18
CA ALA A 61 11.47 -15.76 -16.69
C ALA A 61 10.81 -17.10 -16.28
N GLN A 62 9.71 -17.04 -15.53
CA GLN A 62 8.96 -18.24 -15.13
C GLN A 62 8.43 -19.03 -16.34
N ARG A 63 7.90 -18.34 -17.36
CA ARG A 63 7.46 -18.98 -18.61
C ARG A 63 8.62 -19.71 -19.29
N ARG A 64 9.79 -19.07 -19.41
CA ARG A 64 10.98 -19.68 -20.03
C ARG A 64 11.44 -20.95 -19.30
N ILE A 65 11.50 -20.91 -17.97
CA ILE A 65 11.87 -22.07 -17.15
C ILE A 65 10.87 -23.22 -17.35
N ARG A 66 9.57 -22.91 -17.33
CA ARG A 66 8.51 -23.91 -17.55
C ARG A 66 8.61 -24.56 -18.93
N THR A 67 8.79 -23.76 -19.97
CA THR A 67 8.94 -24.26 -21.35
C THR A 67 10.20 -25.13 -21.49
N SER A 68 11.34 -24.68 -20.95
CA SER A 68 12.58 -25.44 -20.97
C SER A 68 12.42 -26.82 -20.32
N ARG A 69 11.81 -26.87 -19.12
CA ARG A 69 11.56 -28.13 -18.41
C ARG A 69 10.68 -29.09 -19.22
N ALA A 70 9.62 -28.59 -19.85
CA ALA A 70 8.75 -29.41 -20.69
C ALA A 70 9.51 -30.00 -21.90
N LEU A 71 10.44 -29.25 -22.49
CA LEU A 71 11.27 -29.70 -23.61
C LEU A 71 12.30 -30.77 -23.23
N PHE A 72 12.78 -30.79 -21.98
CA PHE A 72 13.66 -31.85 -21.49
C PHE A 72 12.88 -33.13 -21.21
N GLN A 73 11.70 -33.03 -20.60
CA GLN A 73 10.86 -34.18 -20.30
C GLN A 73 10.37 -34.90 -21.57
N GLY A 74 9.97 -34.17 -22.60
CA GLY A 74 9.55 -34.76 -23.88
C GLY A 74 10.69 -35.34 -24.74
N ARG A 75 11.95 -35.15 -24.34
CA ARG A 75 13.13 -35.77 -25.00
C ARG A 75 13.57 -37.08 -24.34
N GLU A 76 13.15 -37.36 -23.11
CA GLU A 76 13.43 -38.66 -22.45
C GLU A 76 12.39 -39.73 -22.80
N GLU A 77 11.21 -39.33 -23.28
CA GLU A 77 10.10 -40.23 -23.66
C GLU A 77 10.12 -40.64 -25.15
N ARG A 78 11.11 -40.19 -25.94
CA ARG A 78 11.29 -40.53 -27.37
C ARG A 78 12.58 -41.29 -27.61
#